data_AF-A0A183KPE8-F1
#
_entry.id   AF-A0A183KPE8-F1
#
_cell.length_a   1.000
_cell.length_b   1.000
_cell.length_c   1.000
_cell.angle_alpha   90.00
_cell.angle_beta   90.00
_cell.angle_gamma   90.00
#
_symmetry.space_group_name_H-M   'P 1'
#
loop_
_entity.id
_entity.type
_entity.pdbx_description
1 polymer ?
#
loop_
_entity_poly.entity_id
_entity_poly.type
_entity_poly.pdbx_seq_one_letter_code
_entity_poly.pdbx_strand_id
1 'polypeptide(L)'
;MDTELENVLGNLNEVSKLLLNKSFQEVVNYFDKLLRSDKSNRLNSLEALLVGVSKHEQLLEIYEHVVDFLWSKEVDTSIRLIFFSFLNNNLDFLEDWKVERLCFRMIRKLIYVCSEPSLLFDVLARALVKLENSNTVLSSMVDSLCSVEWHNDNIIYLLDIFSNYSLQQKSMEKILEKALSKITSWELDKRPIFIQSILLFSFPRYMEFLFLQLTSLIYGSSSCPPESFEVIRGQLMMKIFSLVKANQQFGKTIFETVKATQLLTTSILTGFSDSHLVLESSFLRDLCRLPDDPKEIILKLSEHCTSKQWEFTVQGMILLGFTLLRAACSSSTGSTVNKSSGRLSKSLSTSPFQTHDTLKSRILCSGLDLLLHIFKVSYFTFFMLLLFYS
;
A
#
# COMPACT_ATOMS: atom_id res chain seq x y z
N MET A 1 30.16 -4.54 39.72
CA MET A 1 29.01 -4.03 38.95
C MET A 1 27.66 -4.35 39.59
N ASP A 2 27.26 -5.60 39.87
CA ASP A 2 25.96 -5.87 40.55
C ASP A 2 25.78 -5.04 41.84
N THR A 3 26.72 -5.17 42.79
CA THR A 3 26.68 -4.46 44.08
C THR A 3 26.90 -2.96 43.94
N GLU A 4 27.74 -2.54 42.99
CA GLU A 4 28.06 -1.13 42.78
C GLU A 4 26.91 -0.38 42.10
N LEU A 5 26.18 -1.02 41.18
CA LEU A 5 25.00 -0.44 40.56
C LEU A 5 23.84 -0.41 41.54
N GLU A 6 23.61 -1.49 42.30
CA GLU A 6 22.58 -1.57 43.34
C GLU A 6 22.74 -0.46 44.41
N ASN A 7 23.97 -0.12 44.77
CA ASN A 7 24.27 0.96 45.73
C ASN A 7 24.00 2.37 45.20
N VAL A 8 23.90 2.53 43.88
CA VAL A 8 23.78 3.84 43.20
C VAL A 8 22.41 3.97 42.49
N LEU A 9 21.55 2.95 42.63
CA LEU A 9 20.17 2.97 42.12
C LEU A 9 19.43 4.21 42.65
N GLY A 10 18.98 5.07 41.74
CA GLY A 10 18.25 6.31 42.05
C GLY A 10 19.02 7.60 41.76
N ASN A 11 20.35 7.56 41.61
CA ASN A 11 21.15 8.74 41.25
C ASN A 11 21.78 8.60 39.85
N LEU A 12 21.06 9.07 38.83
CA LEU A 12 21.45 8.96 37.41
C LEU A 12 22.87 9.49 37.11
N ASN A 13 23.31 10.53 37.81
CA ASN A 13 24.64 11.12 37.60
C ASN A 13 25.76 10.23 38.15
N GLU A 14 25.53 9.54 39.25
CA GLU A 14 26.52 8.61 39.82
C GLU A 14 26.56 7.30 39.02
N VAL A 15 25.41 6.82 38.51
CA VAL A 15 25.36 5.69 37.58
C VAL A 15 26.15 6.00 36.30
N SER A 16 25.95 7.20 35.73
CA SER A 16 26.69 7.62 34.53
C SER A 16 28.21 7.68 34.78
N LYS A 17 28.64 8.24 35.92
CA LYS A 17 30.05 8.30 36.31
C LYS A 17 30.68 6.93 36.51
N LEU A 18 29.92 5.99 37.09
CA LEU A 18 30.39 4.62 37.28
C LEU A 18 30.61 3.93 35.93
N LEU A 19 29.67 4.11 34.99
CA LEU A 19 29.72 3.48 33.67
C LEU A 19 30.80 4.08 32.77
N LEU A 20 31.10 5.38 32.87
CA LEU A 20 32.20 6.02 32.14
C LEU A 20 33.58 5.41 32.44
N ASN A 21 33.75 4.83 33.64
CA ASN A 21 35.00 4.19 34.05
C ASN A 21 35.06 2.70 33.66
N LYS A 22 34.04 2.17 32.97
CA LYS A 22 33.97 0.77 32.56
C LYS A 22 34.22 0.66 31.06
N SER A 23 34.78 -0.48 30.65
CA SER A 23 34.93 -0.81 29.24
C SER A 23 33.61 -1.31 28.65
N PHE A 24 33.41 -1.15 27.34
CA PHE A 24 32.27 -1.72 26.61
C PHE A 24 32.02 -3.20 26.94
N GLN A 25 33.08 -4.02 26.99
CA GLN A 25 32.93 -5.45 27.26
C GLN A 25 32.38 -5.72 28.67
N GLU A 26 32.79 -4.93 29.66
CA GLU A 26 32.25 -5.06 31.02
C GLU A 26 30.77 -4.70 31.05
N VAL A 27 30.37 -3.60 30.38
CA VAL A 27 28.97 -3.16 30.27
C VAL A 27 28.11 -4.22 29.59
N VAL A 28 28.56 -4.77 28.46
CA VAL A 28 27.86 -5.82 27.71
C VAL A 28 27.75 -7.11 28.52
N ASN A 29 28.85 -7.57 29.14
CA ASN A 29 28.83 -8.78 29.97
C ASN A 29 27.82 -8.65 31.12
N TYR A 30 27.71 -7.45 31.69
CA TYR A 30 26.78 -7.20 32.78
C TYR A 30 25.33 -7.04 32.28
N PHE A 31 25.11 -6.41 31.13
CA PHE A 31 23.83 -6.39 30.44
C PHE A 31 23.31 -7.81 30.15
N ASP A 32 24.14 -8.66 29.56
CA ASP A 32 23.81 -10.06 29.26
C ASP A 32 23.53 -10.87 30.54
N LYS A 33 24.25 -10.57 31.63
CA LYS A 33 24.03 -11.18 32.94
C LYS A 33 22.70 -10.75 33.54
N LEU A 34 22.33 -9.47 33.45
CA LEU A 34 21.06 -8.95 33.94
C LEU A 34 19.89 -9.60 33.20
N LEU A 35 20.00 -9.74 31.88
CA LEU A 35 18.97 -10.37 31.05
C LEU A 35 18.75 -11.86 31.36
N ARG A 36 19.77 -12.57 31.86
CA ARG A 36 19.66 -13.98 32.29
C ARG A 36 19.28 -14.15 33.75
N SER A 37 19.24 -13.07 34.52
CA SER A 37 18.97 -13.13 35.96
C SER A 37 17.47 -13.17 36.26
N ASP A 38 17.08 -13.89 37.31
CA ASP A 38 15.71 -13.89 37.87
C ASP A 38 15.58 -13.01 39.12
N LYS A 39 16.49 -12.05 39.30
CA LYS A 39 16.46 -11.15 40.46
C LYS A 39 15.24 -10.24 40.41
N SER A 40 14.61 -10.00 41.56
CA SER A 40 13.46 -9.08 41.70
C SER A 40 13.75 -7.65 41.22
N ASN A 41 15.00 -7.20 41.38
CA ASN A 41 15.42 -5.84 41.01
C ASN A 41 15.93 -5.71 39.56
N ARG A 42 15.83 -6.77 38.75
CA ARG A 42 16.36 -6.84 37.38
C ARG A 42 15.93 -5.65 36.52
N LEU A 43 14.65 -5.29 36.54
CA LEU A 43 14.10 -4.23 35.71
C LEU A 43 14.69 -2.86 36.07
N ASN A 44 14.75 -2.53 37.37
CA ASN A 44 15.31 -1.28 37.84
C ASN A 44 16.82 -1.17 37.54
N SER A 45 17.56 -2.27 37.68
CA SER A 45 18.98 -2.32 37.33
C SER A 45 19.22 -2.19 35.82
N LEU A 46 18.36 -2.79 35.00
CA LEU A 46 18.44 -2.69 33.54
C LEU A 46 18.12 -1.26 33.06
N GLU A 47 17.06 -0.65 33.60
CA GLU A 47 16.69 0.72 33.30
C GLU A 47 17.79 1.70 33.72
N ALA A 48 18.31 1.58 34.94
CA ALA A 48 19.40 2.42 35.42
C ALA A 48 20.66 2.28 34.53
N LEU A 49 21.00 1.06 34.13
CA LEU A 49 22.12 0.82 33.23
C LEU A 49 21.92 1.50 31.86
N LEU A 50 20.76 1.28 31.23
CA LEU A 50 20.48 1.84 29.91
C LEU A 50 20.40 3.37 29.93
N VAL A 51 19.83 3.97 30.97
CA VAL A 51 19.83 5.42 31.14
C VAL A 51 21.24 5.95 31.37
N GLY A 52 22.04 5.29 32.20
CA GLY A 52 23.41 5.71 32.49
C GLY A 52 24.36 5.58 31.29
N VAL A 53 24.13 4.60 30.41
CA VAL A 53 24.90 4.38 29.18
C VAL A 53 24.73 5.52 28.17
N SER A 54 23.65 6.31 28.23
CA SER A 54 23.41 7.44 27.31
C SER A 54 24.57 8.44 27.19
N LYS A 55 25.42 8.54 28.22
CA LYS A 55 26.60 9.43 28.24
C LYS A 55 27.93 8.72 27.94
N HIS A 56 27.89 7.42 27.65
CA HIS A 56 29.07 6.61 27.42
C HIS A 56 29.70 6.90 26.06
N GLU A 57 31.03 6.91 25.96
CA GLU A 57 31.74 7.21 24.69
C GLU A 57 31.39 6.20 23.60
N GLN A 58 31.26 4.92 23.98
CA GLN A 58 30.92 3.78 23.12
C GLN A 58 29.41 3.50 23.06
N LEU A 59 28.59 4.56 23.10
CA LEU A 59 27.12 4.43 23.06
C LEU A 59 26.63 3.68 21.81
N LEU A 60 27.27 3.91 20.65
CA LEU A 60 26.89 3.28 19.39
C LEU A 60 27.06 1.76 19.46
N GLU A 61 28.19 1.29 19.98
CA GLU A 61 28.48 -0.13 20.13
C GLU A 61 27.47 -0.81 21.06
N ILE A 62 27.03 -0.11 22.11
CA ILE A 62 26.01 -0.63 23.03
C ILE A 62 24.63 -0.64 22.35
N TYR A 63 24.30 0.40 21.57
CA TYR A 63 23.11 0.42 20.71
C TYR A 63 23.09 -0.76 19.74
N GLU A 64 24.20 -1.01 19.05
CA GLU A 64 24.37 -2.11 18.11
C GLU A 64 24.18 -3.47 18.81
N HIS A 65 24.70 -3.64 20.03
CA HIS A 65 24.51 -4.86 20.83
C HIS A 65 23.03 -5.07 21.21
N VAL A 66 22.35 -4.01 21.65
CA VAL A 66 20.91 -4.07 22.01
C VAL A 66 20.06 -4.41 20.79
N VAL A 67 20.33 -3.78 19.64
CA VAL A 67 19.63 -4.09 18.38
C VAL A 67 19.86 -5.55 17.98
N ASP A 68 21.09 -6.04 18.08
CA ASP A 68 21.43 -7.42 17.72
C ASP A 68 20.74 -8.45 18.63
N PHE A 69 20.65 -8.13 19.93
CA PHE A 69 19.92 -8.93 20.91
C PHE A 69 18.42 -9.01 20.57
N LEU A 70 17.77 -7.87 20.36
CA LEU A 70 16.35 -7.77 20.05
C LEU A 70 15.99 -8.35 18.67
N TRP A 71 16.95 -8.40 17.75
CA TRP A 71 16.75 -9.09 16.48
C TRP A 71 16.60 -10.60 16.68
N SER A 72 17.36 -11.15 17.63
CA SER A 72 17.54 -12.59 17.81
C SER A 72 16.64 -13.20 18.88
N LYS A 73 16.09 -12.39 19.79
CA LYS A 73 15.29 -12.85 20.92
C LYS A 73 14.10 -11.93 21.17
N GLU A 74 12.95 -12.54 21.40
CA GLU A 74 11.77 -11.85 21.94
C GLU A 74 11.99 -11.50 23.42
N VAL A 75 11.37 -10.41 23.85
CA VAL A 75 11.49 -9.90 25.22
C VAL A 75 10.13 -9.73 25.87
N ASP A 76 10.08 -9.93 27.19
CA ASP A 76 8.89 -9.69 27.98
C ASP A 76 8.40 -8.24 27.84
N THR A 77 7.08 -8.02 27.90
CA THR A 77 6.44 -6.70 27.74
C THR A 77 7.00 -5.64 28.70
N SER A 78 7.37 -6.03 29.93
CA SER A 78 7.96 -5.13 30.93
C SER A 78 9.35 -4.63 30.53
N ILE A 79 10.18 -5.52 29.97
CA ILE A 79 11.52 -5.19 29.48
C ILE A 79 11.43 -4.39 28.17
N ARG A 80 10.45 -4.72 27.32
CA ARG A 80 10.23 -4.06 26.03
C ARG A 80 10.04 -2.55 26.16
N LEU A 81 9.34 -2.08 27.18
CA LEU A 81 9.17 -0.63 27.45
C LEU A 81 10.49 0.05 27.78
N ILE A 82 11.37 -0.62 28.53
CA ILE A 82 12.70 -0.09 28.89
C ILE A 82 13.54 0.04 27.61
N PHE A 83 13.54 -0.97 26.74
CA PHE A 83 14.25 -0.90 25.46
C PHE A 83 13.67 0.15 24.52
N PHE A 84 12.35 0.31 24.47
CA PHE A 84 11.71 1.37 23.70
C PHE A 84 12.17 2.75 24.17
N SER A 85 12.13 3.01 25.48
CA SER A 85 12.61 4.25 26.07
C SER A 85 14.08 4.50 25.73
N PHE A 86 14.95 3.49 25.92
CA PHE A 86 16.36 3.60 25.62
C PHE A 86 16.63 3.92 24.15
N LEU A 87 16.12 3.10 23.23
CA LEU A 87 16.44 3.20 21.81
C LEU A 87 15.91 4.50 21.20
N ASN A 88 14.69 4.89 21.54
CA ASN A 88 14.07 6.09 20.96
C ASN A 88 14.58 7.38 21.60
N ASN A 89 14.83 7.42 22.91
CA ASN A 89 15.27 8.66 23.55
C ASN A 89 16.69 9.03 23.17
N ASN A 90 17.63 8.08 23.02
CA ASN A 90 19.01 8.46 22.69
C ASN A 90 19.28 8.61 21.18
N LEU A 91 18.34 8.21 20.31
CA LEU A 91 18.52 8.29 18.85
C LEU A 91 18.73 9.73 18.37
N ASP A 92 18.01 10.69 18.96
CA ASP A 92 18.11 12.11 18.61
C ASP A 92 19.47 12.70 18.99
N PHE A 93 20.11 12.17 20.04
CA PHE A 93 21.43 12.63 20.50
C PHE A 93 22.61 12.01 19.75
N LEU A 94 22.39 10.95 18.98
CA LEU A 94 23.44 10.34 18.16
C LEU A 94 23.80 11.24 16.97
N GLU A 95 25.09 11.38 16.68
CA GLU A 95 25.57 12.06 15.47
C GLU A 95 25.11 11.32 14.21
N ASP A 96 24.91 12.04 13.11
CA ASP A 96 24.31 11.49 11.89
C ASP A 96 25.06 10.27 11.34
N TRP A 97 26.40 10.26 11.37
CA TRP A 97 27.20 9.11 10.91
C TRP A 97 26.99 7.87 11.80
N LYS A 98 26.70 8.04 13.10
CA LYS A 98 26.39 6.93 14.02
C LYS A 98 25.01 6.35 13.70
N VAL A 99 24.05 7.23 13.42
CA VAL A 99 22.69 6.84 13.00
C VAL A 99 22.72 6.13 11.64
N GLU A 100 23.51 6.63 10.69
CA GLU A 100 23.72 6.01 9.37
C GLU A 100 24.29 4.59 9.52
N ARG A 101 25.35 4.43 10.32
CA ARG A 101 25.94 3.11 10.59
C ARG A 101 24.94 2.15 11.25
N LEU A 102 24.16 2.62 12.22
CA LEU A 102 23.11 1.82 12.87
C LEU A 102 22.05 1.36 11.85
N CYS A 103 21.57 2.27 11.01
CA CYS A 103 20.65 1.96 9.91
C CYS A 103 21.22 0.89 8.98
N PHE A 104 22.47 1.03 8.53
CA PHE A 104 23.11 0.01 7.69
C PHE A 104 23.15 -1.36 8.35
N ARG A 105 23.44 -1.43 9.65
CA ARG A 105 23.45 -2.70 10.39
C ARG A 105 22.06 -3.34 10.40
N MET A 106 21.01 -2.57 10.67
CA MET A 106 19.63 -3.06 10.68
C MET A 106 19.17 -3.49 9.29
N ILE A 107 19.47 -2.69 8.25
CA ILE A 107 19.13 -2.99 6.86
C ILE A 107 19.74 -4.32 6.42
N ARG A 108 21.02 -4.57 6.73
CA ARG A 108 21.69 -5.83 6.39
C ARG A 108 21.07 -7.06 7.05
N LYS A 109 20.38 -6.87 8.19
CA LYS A 109 19.71 -7.94 8.92
C LYS A 109 18.30 -8.24 8.43
N LEU A 110 17.71 -7.40 7.57
CA LEU A 110 16.35 -7.59 7.05
C LEU A 110 16.12 -8.90 6.28
N ILE A 111 17.19 -9.56 5.85
CA ILE A 111 17.17 -10.88 5.22
C ILE A 111 16.72 -11.96 6.22
N TYR A 112 16.95 -11.75 7.52
CA TYR A 112 16.58 -12.66 8.60
C TYR A 112 15.31 -12.19 9.31
N VAL A 113 14.51 -13.13 9.81
CA VAL A 113 13.33 -12.83 10.64
C VAL A 113 13.75 -11.99 11.85
N CYS A 114 13.06 -10.88 12.06
CA CYS A 114 13.22 -10.05 13.25
C CYS A 114 12.30 -10.55 14.36
N SER A 115 12.83 -10.76 15.56
CA SER A 115 12.04 -11.20 16.73
C SER A 115 11.18 -10.06 17.30
N GLU A 116 11.69 -8.82 17.32
CA GLU A 116 10.99 -7.63 17.82
C GLU A 116 10.80 -6.57 16.71
N PRO A 117 10.05 -6.87 15.63
CA PRO A 117 9.94 -5.99 14.46
C PRO A 117 9.30 -4.66 14.83
N SER A 118 8.32 -4.68 15.74
CA SER A 118 7.60 -3.47 16.14
C SER A 118 8.45 -2.42 16.84
N LEU A 119 9.47 -2.85 17.59
CA LEU A 119 10.40 -1.97 18.28
C LEU A 119 11.51 -1.51 17.34
N LEU A 120 12.13 -2.45 16.63
CA LEU A 120 13.30 -2.16 15.79
C LEU A 120 12.91 -1.38 14.54
N PHE A 121 11.79 -1.67 13.90
CA PHE A 121 11.39 -0.92 12.70
C PHE A 121 10.89 0.49 13.03
N ASP A 122 10.41 0.73 14.26
CA ASP A 122 10.10 2.09 14.76
C ASP A 122 11.39 2.92 14.86
N VAL A 123 12.43 2.35 15.45
CA VAL A 123 13.77 2.96 15.55
C VAL A 123 14.34 3.21 14.15
N LEU A 124 14.23 2.23 13.24
CA LEU A 124 14.69 2.36 11.86
C LEU A 124 13.95 3.50 11.13
N ALA A 125 12.62 3.58 11.27
CA ALA A 125 11.82 4.61 10.62
C ALA A 125 12.20 6.02 11.10
N ARG A 126 12.36 6.21 12.42
CA ARG A 126 12.84 7.47 12.99
C ARG A 126 14.23 7.83 12.51
N ALA A 127 15.13 6.85 12.47
CA ALA A 127 16.49 7.05 12.02
C ALA A 127 16.52 7.47 10.54
N LEU A 128 15.69 6.86 9.68
CA LEU A 128 15.55 7.28 8.28
C LEU A 128 15.02 8.72 8.16
N VAL A 129 13.98 9.09 8.91
CA VAL A 129 13.46 10.47 8.91
C VAL A 129 14.53 11.47 9.36
N LYS A 130 15.32 11.14 10.38
CA LYS A 130 16.43 11.98 10.84
C LYS A 130 17.49 12.15 9.76
N LEU A 131 17.91 11.06 9.12
CA LEU A 131 18.93 11.08 8.07
C LEU A 131 18.46 11.79 6.80
N GLU A 132 17.19 11.69 6.41
CA GLU A 132 16.63 12.43 5.27
C GLU A 132 16.62 13.94 5.46
N ASN A 133 16.51 14.39 6.72
CA ASN A 133 16.57 15.80 7.08
C ASN A 133 18.01 16.28 7.32
N SER A 134 18.99 15.37 7.33
CA SER A 134 20.39 15.74 7.52
C SER A 134 21.01 16.20 6.20
N ASN A 135 21.77 17.29 6.27
CA ASN A 135 22.56 17.79 5.15
C ASN A 135 23.92 17.08 5.01
N THR A 136 24.30 16.21 5.95
CA THR A 136 25.62 15.59 6.00
C THR A 136 25.68 14.24 5.28
N VAL A 137 24.54 13.58 5.15
CA VAL A 137 24.43 12.24 4.58
C VAL A 137 24.16 12.35 3.08
N LEU A 138 25.18 12.05 2.28
CA LEU A 138 25.12 12.19 0.83
C LEU A 138 24.40 11.02 0.13
N SER A 139 24.32 9.86 0.79
CA SER A 139 23.71 8.66 0.23
C SER A 139 22.29 8.45 0.77
N SER A 140 21.34 8.15 -0.11
CA SER A 140 19.98 7.84 0.35
C SER A 140 19.99 6.49 1.06
N MET A 141 19.75 6.50 2.38
CA MET A 141 19.61 5.27 3.14
C MET A 141 18.42 4.40 2.69
N VAL A 142 17.43 5.03 2.06
CA VAL A 142 16.30 4.31 1.47
C VAL A 142 16.73 3.52 0.24
N ASP A 143 17.72 3.99 -0.53
CA ASP A 143 18.29 3.19 -1.62
C ASP A 143 18.99 1.94 -1.10
N SER A 144 19.76 2.07 -0.03
CA SER A 144 20.37 0.94 0.67
C SER A 144 19.30 -0.05 1.17
N LEU A 145 18.24 0.45 1.81
CA LEU A 145 17.10 -0.35 2.25
C LEU A 145 16.43 -1.09 1.08
N CYS A 146 16.21 -0.39 -0.04
CA CYS A 146 15.58 -0.92 -1.23
C CYS A 146 16.50 -1.84 -2.07
N SER A 147 17.81 -1.83 -1.83
CA SER A 147 18.74 -2.77 -2.47
C SER A 147 18.80 -4.16 -1.81
N VAL A 148 18.59 -4.24 -0.49
CA VAL A 148 18.76 -5.50 0.29
C VAL A 148 17.51 -6.37 0.29
N GLU A 149 17.61 -7.68 0.18
CA GLU A 149 16.44 -8.55 0.25
C GLU A 149 15.71 -8.47 1.61
N TRP A 150 14.39 -8.29 1.60
CA TRP A 150 13.56 -8.29 2.81
C TRP A 150 12.91 -9.65 3.04
N HIS A 151 13.06 -10.21 4.24
CA HIS A 151 12.30 -11.39 4.66
C HIS A 151 10.80 -11.10 4.67
N ASN A 152 9.97 -12.04 4.19
CA ASN A 152 8.53 -11.83 4.02
C ASN A 152 7.82 -11.38 5.31
N ASP A 153 8.14 -12.01 6.45
CA ASP A 153 7.54 -11.67 7.74
C ASP A 153 7.89 -10.23 8.18
N ASN A 154 9.06 -9.70 7.79
CA ASN A 154 9.46 -8.34 8.14
C ASN A 154 8.70 -7.28 7.32
N ILE A 155 8.31 -7.59 6.08
CA ILE A 155 7.75 -6.61 5.14
C ILE A 155 6.45 -6.00 5.65
N ILE A 156 5.55 -6.83 6.21
CA ILE A 156 4.27 -6.33 6.74
C ILE A 156 4.50 -5.29 7.84
N TYR A 157 5.36 -5.60 8.80
CA TYR A 157 5.67 -4.68 9.91
C TYR A 157 6.41 -3.44 9.44
N LEU A 158 7.31 -3.56 8.46
CA LEU A 158 7.98 -2.40 7.86
C LEU A 158 6.98 -1.44 7.25
N LEU A 159 6.06 -1.93 6.40
CA LEU A 159 5.05 -1.10 5.75
C LEU A 159 4.10 -0.48 6.79
N ASP A 160 3.65 -1.25 7.76
CA ASP A 160 2.75 -0.77 8.81
C ASP A 160 3.39 0.37 9.62
N ILE A 161 4.63 0.20 10.06
CA ILE A 161 5.33 1.21 10.86
C ILE A 161 5.68 2.43 10.02
N PHE A 162 6.23 2.23 8.82
CA PHE A 162 6.67 3.34 7.97
C PHE A 162 5.49 4.21 7.54
N SER A 163 4.26 3.67 7.49
CA SER A 163 3.06 4.46 7.22
C SER A 163 2.82 5.58 8.26
N ASN A 164 3.34 5.42 9.48
CA ASN A 164 3.22 6.41 10.56
C ASN A 164 4.28 7.52 10.50
N TYR A 165 5.26 7.41 9.59
CA TYR A 165 6.39 8.33 9.50
C TYR A 165 6.34 9.16 8.21
N SER A 166 6.77 10.42 8.32
CA SER A 166 6.80 11.36 7.19
C SER A 166 8.15 11.30 6.47
N LEU A 167 8.35 10.27 5.64
CA LEU A 167 9.46 10.21 4.70
C LEU A 167 9.19 11.06 3.46
N GLN A 168 10.25 11.42 2.74
CA GLN A 168 10.15 12.11 1.45
C GLN A 168 9.37 11.28 0.42
N GLN A 169 8.65 11.95 -0.48
CA GLN A 169 7.81 11.30 -1.49
C GLN A 169 8.60 10.26 -2.33
N LYS A 170 9.80 10.63 -2.82
CA LYS A 170 10.64 9.72 -3.62
C LYS A 170 11.03 8.45 -2.85
N SER A 171 11.27 8.57 -1.55
CA SER A 171 11.60 7.44 -0.69
C SER A 171 10.40 6.51 -0.50
N MET A 172 9.23 7.07 -0.27
CA MET A 172 7.98 6.31 -0.15
C MET A 172 7.64 5.57 -1.44
N GLU A 173 7.79 6.24 -2.60
CA GLU A 173 7.59 5.64 -3.92
C GLU A 173 8.53 4.45 -4.15
N LYS A 174 9.82 4.57 -3.83
CA LYS A 174 10.80 3.46 -3.96
C LYS A 174 10.47 2.27 -3.06
N ILE A 175 10.04 2.53 -1.82
CA ILE A 175 9.63 1.48 -0.88
C ILE A 175 8.39 0.76 -1.42
N LEU A 176 7.45 1.51 -1.99
CA LEU A 176 6.24 0.96 -2.60
C LEU A 176 6.55 0.11 -3.84
N GLU A 177 7.37 0.60 -4.76
CA GLU A 177 7.81 -0.15 -5.95
C GLU A 177 8.44 -1.48 -5.57
N LYS A 178 9.31 -1.46 -4.56
CA LYS A 178 9.91 -2.68 -4.03
C LYS A 178 8.88 -3.63 -3.42
N ALA A 179 7.94 -3.14 -2.62
CA ALA A 179 6.88 -3.97 -2.05
C ALA A 179 6.03 -4.60 -3.16
N LEU A 180 5.66 -3.83 -4.18
CA LEU A 180 4.90 -4.31 -5.34
C LEU A 180 5.66 -5.38 -6.13
N SER A 181 6.97 -5.24 -6.30
CA SER A 181 7.79 -6.25 -6.99
C SER A 181 7.75 -7.63 -6.31
N LYS A 182 7.40 -7.70 -5.01
CA LYS A 182 7.33 -8.94 -4.22
C LYS A 182 5.93 -9.56 -4.13
N ILE A 183 4.89 -8.94 -4.70
CA ILE A 183 3.52 -9.48 -4.62
C ILE A 183 3.41 -10.88 -5.23
N THR A 184 4.15 -11.15 -6.30
CA THR A 184 4.09 -12.41 -7.05
C THR A 184 4.83 -13.55 -6.35
N SER A 185 5.88 -13.25 -5.58
CA SER A 185 6.68 -14.25 -4.85
C SER A 185 6.08 -14.66 -3.51
N TRP A 186 4.99 -14.02 -3.09
CA TRP A 186 4.32 -14.32 -1.82
C TRP A 186 3.42 -15.55 -1.86
N GLU A 187 3.39 -16.29 -0.75
CA GLU A 187 2.49 -17.41 -0.50
C GLU A 187 1.02 -17.00 -0.67
N LEU A 188 0.20 -17.85 -1.30
CA LEU A 188 -1.19 -17.56 -1.65
C LEU A 188 -2.06 -17.17 -0.44
N ASP A 189 -1.82 -17.80 0.71
CA ASP A 189 -2.60 -17.59 1.94
C ASP A 189 -2.26 -16.28 2.64
N LYS A 190 -0.99 -15.85 2.58
CA LYS A 190 -0.51 -14.62 3.23
C LYS A 190 -0.65 -13.38 2.33
N ARG A 191 -0.80 -13.58 1.02
CA ARG A 191 -0.91 -12.51 0.00
C ARG A 191 -2.02 -11.47 0.28
N PRO A 192 -3.24 -11.85 0.73
CA PRO A 192 -4.27 -10.86 1.03
C PRO A 192 -3.88 -9.90 2.16
N ILE A 193 -3.12 -10.36 3.15
CA ILE A 193 -2.63 -9.53 4.26
C ILE A 193 -1.61 -8.53 3.73
N PHE A 194 -0.71 -8.97 2.86
CA PHE A 194 0.29 -8.09 2.24
C PHE A 194 -0.32 -7.01 1.36
N ILE A 195 -1.27 -7.38 0.51
CA ILE A 195 -2.00 -6.42 -0.33
C ILE A 195 -2.68 -5.37 0.56
N GLN A 196 -3.27 -5.79 1.69
CA GLN A 196 -3.86 -4.87 2.66
C GLN A 196 -2.81 -3.92 3.25
N SER A 197 -1.63 -4.41 3.65
CA SER A 197 -0.54 -3.57 4.15
C SER A 197 -0.06 -2.56 3.10
N ILE A 198 0.05 -2.95 1.83
CA ILE A 198 0.42 -2.04 0.73
C ILE A 198 -0.63 -0.94 0.55
N LEU A 199 -1.92 -1.29 0.57
CA LEU A 199 -3.02 -0.33 0.46
C LEU A 199 -3.03 0.66 1.62
N LEU A 200 -2.79 0.19 2.85
CA LEU A 200 -2.74 1.04 4.03
C LEU A 200 -1.51 1.95 4.03
N PHE A 201 -0.34 1.43 3.64
CA PHE A 201 0.88 2.23 3.51
C PHE A 201 0.77 3.33 2.46
N SER A 202 0.05 3.07 1.37
CA SER A 202 -0.15 4.06 0.29
C SER A 202 -1.20 5.12 0.65
N PHE A 203 -2.07 4.84 1.61
CA PHE A 203 -3.17 5.73 1.96
C PHE A 203 -2.70 6.90 2.84
N PRO A 204 -3.21 8.14 2.63
CA PRO A 204 -4.05 8.60 1.52
C PRO A 204 -3.24 9.14 0.32
N ARG A 205 -1.94 9.40 0.50
CA ARG A 205 -1.16 10.29 -0.38
C ARG A 205 -0.68 9.64 -1.67
N TYR A 206 -0.44 8.33 -1.65
CA TYR A 206 0.24 7.62 -2.74
C TYR A 206 -0.67 6.65 -3.50
N MET A 207 -1.99 6.79 -3.32
CA MET A 207 -2.98 5.93 -3.96
C MET A 207 -2.93 6.03 -5.50
N GLU A 208 -2.70 7.22 -6.05
CA GLU A 208 -2.59 7.41 -7.51
C GLU A 208 -1.38 6.66 -8.08
N PHE A 209 -0.21 6.85 -7.45
CA PHE A 209 1.02 6.15 -7.80
C PHE A 209 0.86 4.63 -7.67
N LEU A 210 0.24 4.16 -6.58
CA LEU A 210 -0.08 2.75 -6.38
C LEU A 210 -0.91 2.19 -7.55
N PHE A 211 -1.99 2.86 -7.95
CA PHE A 211 -2.84 2.37 -9.03
C PHE A 211 -2.15 2.36 -10.39
N LEU A 212 -1.30 3.35 -10.69
CA LEU A 212 -0.50 3.38 -11.91
C LEU A 212 0.47 2.18 -11.95
N GLN A 213 1.18 1.93 -10.84
CA GLN A 213 2.14 0.83 -10.76
C GLN A 213 1.45 -0.54 -10.75
N LEU A 214 0.30 -0.68 -10.08
CA LEU A 214 -0.50 -1.90 -10.13
C LEU A 214 -1.00 -2.17 -11.55
N THR A 215 -1.44 -1.14 -12.27
CA THR A 215 -1.89 -1.30 -13.66
C THR A 215 -0.74 -1.74 -14.56
N SER A 216 0.43 -1.11 -14.43
CA SER A 216 1.67 -1.53 -15.10
C SER A 216 2.04 -2.97 -14.77
N LEU A 217 1.99 -3.34 -13.49
CA LEU A 217 2.37 -4.68 -13.04
C LEU A 217 1.40 -5.76 -13.51
N ILE A 218 0.10 -5.47 -13.52
CA ILE A 218 -0.95 -6.42 -13.88
C ILE A 218 -1.12 -6.56 -15.40
N TYR A 219 -0.98 -5.46 -16.16
CA TYR A 219 -1.23 -5.45 -17.62
C TYR A 219 0.04 -5.38 -18.47
N GLY A 220 1.18 -4.96 -17.92
CA GLY A 220 2.44 -4.79 -18.63
C GLY A 220 3.40 -5.97 -18.54
N SER A 221 3.18 -6.95 -17.64
CA SER A 221 4.10 -8.06 -17.44
C SER A 221 3.73 -9.29 -18.29
N SER A 222 4.40 -9.44 -19.43
CA SER A 222 4.29 -10.61 -20.32
C SER A 222 4.98 -11.89 -19.80
N SER A 223 5.59 -11.82 -18.61
CA SER A 223 6.54 -12.83 -18.10
C SER A 223 5.98 -13.77 -17.02
N CYS A 224 4.78 -13.51 -16.48
CA CYS A 224 4.15 -14.35 -15.45
C CYS A 224 2.86 -15.01 -15.97
N PRO A 225 2.51 -16.22 -15.49
CA PRO A 225 1.34 -16.93 -15.98
C PRO A 225 0.06 -16.15 -15.64
N PRO A 226 -0.87 -15.99 -16.61
CA PRO A 226 -2.05 -15.13 -16.48
C PRO A 226 -2.93 -15.49 -15.29
N GLU A 227 -3.03 -16.77 -14.94
CA GLU A 227 -3.82 -17.29 -13.81
C GLU A 227 -3.38 -16.70 -12.45
N SER A 228 -2.09 -16.43 -12.27
CA SER A 228 -1.56 -15.88 -11.02
C SER A 228 -2.02 -14.43 -10.79
N PHE A 229 -2.13 -13.64 -11.87
CA PHE A 229 -2.61 -12.26 -11.80
C PHE A 229 -4.11 -12.18 -11.62
N GLU A 230 -4.89 -13.11 -12.17
CA GLU A 230 -6.33 -13.16 -11.94
C GLU A 230 -6.66 -13.31 -10.46
N VAL A 231 -5.94 -14.20 -9.76
CA VAL A 231 -6.08 -14.39 -8.31
C VAL A 231 -5.68 -13.14 -7.54
N ILE A 232 -4.57 -12.49 -7.93
CA ILE A 232 -4.11 -11.25 -7.30
C ILE A 232 -5.15 -10.13 -7.48
N ARG A 233 -5.71 -9.99 -8.68
CA ARG A 233 -6.74 -8.99 -9.00
C ARG A 233 -7.99 -9.21 -8.16
N GLY A 234 -8.47 -10.45 -8.06
CA GLY A 234 -9.62 -10.80 -7.22
C GLY A 234 -9.37 -10.46 -5.74
N GLN A 235 -8.22 -10.89 -5.19
CA GLN A 235 -7.85 -10.59 -3.80
C GLN A 235 -7.71 -9.08 -3.53
N LEU A 236 -7.11 -8.33 -4.47
CA LEU A 236 -6.99 -6.88 -4.40
C LEU A 236 -8.36 -6.21 -4.36
N MET A 237 -9.27 -6.61 -5.25
CA MET A 237 -10.62 -6.04 -5.32
C MET A 237 -11.40 -6.31 -4.01
N MET A 238 -11.31 -7.54 -3.49
CA MET A 238 -11.92 -7.92 -2.20
C MET A 238 -11.39 -7.06 -1.05
N LYS A 239 -10.07 -6.81 -1.00
CA LYS A 239 -9.45 -6.01 0.07
C LYS A 239 -9.79 -4.53 -0.05
N ILE A 240 -9.79 -3.97 -1.26
CA ILE A 240 -10.27 -2.61 -1.50
C ILE A 240 -11.72 -2.48 -1.00
N PHE A 241 -12.61 -3.39 -1.40
CA PHE A 241 -14.01 -3.34 -0.97
C PHE A 241 -14.16 -3.40 0.56
N SER A 242 -13.43 -4.31 1.21
CA SER A 242 -13.43 -4.44 2.67
C SER A 242 -12.98 -3.14 3.36
N LEU A 243 -11.94 -2.49 2.85
CA LEU A 243 -11.42 -1.24 3.40
C LEU A 243 -12.36 -0.06 3.16
N VAL A 244 -12.98 0.02 1.97
CA VAL A 244 -14.01 1.02 1.65
C VAL A 244 -15.22 0.89 2.59
N LYS A 245 -15.64 -0.34 2.86
CA LYS A 245 -16.74 -0.62 3.80
C LYS A 245 -16.38 -0.25 5.25
N ALA A 246 -15.13 -0.48 5.65
CA ALA A 246 -14.66 -0.21 7.00
C ALA A 246 -14.33 1.28 7.25
N ASN A 247 -13.89 2.00 6.21
CA ASN A 247 -13.41 3.38 6.33
C ASN A 247 -13.96 4.24 5.18
N GLN A 248 -14.91 5.12 5.50
CA GLN A 248 -15.53 6.02 4.52
C GLN A 248 -14.52 6.99 3.88
N GLN A 249 -13.51 7.45 4.63
CA GLN A 249 -12.48 8.34 4.09
C GLN A 249 -11.61 7.61 3.07
N PHE A 250 -11.29 6.33 3.31
CA PHE A 250 -10.62 5.48 2.34
C PHE A 250 -11.44 5.35 1.05
N GLY A 251 -12.75 5.13 1.17
CA GLY A 251 -13.68 5.13 0.04
C GLY A 251 -13.69 6.43 -0.75
N LYS A 252 -13.74 7.57 -0.06
CA LYS A 252 -13.70 8.89 -0.69
C LYS A 252 -12.40 9.13 -1.44
N THR A 253 -11.25 8.84 -0.83
CA THR A 253 -9.94 9.00 -1.48
C THR A 253 -9.82 8.09 -2.70
N ILE A 254 -10.19 6.81 -2.60
CA ILE A 254 -10.21 5.93 -3.79
C ILE A 254 -11.12 6.50 -4.86
N PHE A 255 -12.31 6.97 -4.51
CA PHE A 255 -13.24 7.56 -5.47
C PHE A 255 -12.66 8.83 -6.12
N GLU A 256 -11.95 9.67 -5.38
CA GLU A 256 -11.30 10.88 -5.89
C GLU A 256 -10.08 10.57 -6.76
N THR A 257 -9.29 9.55 -6.39
CA THR A 257 -8.14 9.08 -7.17
C THR A 257 -8.58 8.39 -8.45
N VAL A 258 -9.61 7.54 -8.37
CA VAL A 258 -10.13 6.79 -9.52
C VAL A 258 -11.04 7.67 -10.37
N LYS A 259 -11.66 8.72 -9.79
CA LYS A 259 -12.75 9.58 -10.29
C LYS A 259 -13.15 9.29 -11.73
N ALA A 260 -13.76 8.13 -11.89
CA ALA A 260 -14.14 7.59 -13.18
C ALA A 260 -15.54 6.98 -13.14
N THR A 261 -16.35 7.11 -12.09
CA THR A 261 -17.61 6.34 -11.96
C THR A 261 -18.82 7.02 -12.60
N GLN A 262 -19.00 8.35 -12.44
CA GLN A 262 -19.87 9.12 -13.35
C GLN A 262 -19.27 9.24 -14.75
N LEU A 263 -17.94 9.14 -14.83
CA LEU A 263 -17.23 8.98 -16.08
C LEU A 263 -17.25 7.54 -16.61
N LEU A 264 -17.70 6.47 -15.94
CA LEU A 264 -17.42 5.11 -16.48
C LEU A 264 -18.36 4.89 -17.64
N THR A 265 -19.65 5.14 -17.40
CA THR A 265 -20.66 5.23 -18.45
C THR A 265 -20.27 6.28 -19.48
N THR A 266 -19.83 7.48 -19.06
CA THR A 266 -19.43 8.55 -20.00
C THR A 266 -18.21 8.17 -20.85
N SER A 267 -17.23 7.48 -20.28
CA SER A 267 -15.96 7.03 -20.88
C SER A 267 -16.19 5.82 -21.77
N ILE A 268 -17.11 4.94 -21.39
CA ILE A 268 -17.60 3.86 -22.26
C ILE A 268 -18.34 4.48 -23.45
N LEU A 269 -19.22 5.46 -23.22
CA LEU A 269 -19.95 6.16 -24.28
C LEU A 269 -19.02 6.98 -25.19
N THR A 270 -18.03 7.68 -24.64
CA THR A 270 -17.00 8.39 -25.43
C THR A 270 -16.12 7.38 -26.15
N GLY A 271 -15.72 6.28 -25.52
CA GLY A 271 -14.95 5.21 -26.17
C GLY A 271 -15.71 4.58 -27.35
N PHE A 272 -17.02 4.34 -27.21
CA PHE A 272 -17.86 3.89 -28.31
C PHE A 272 -17.98 4.95 -29.42
N SER A 273 -18.06 6.23 -29.05
CA SER A 273 -18.13 7.34 -30.00
C SER A 273 -16.80 7.54 -30.75
N ASP A 274 -15.67 7.47 -30.05
CA ASP A 274 -14.33 7.62 -30.62
C ASP A 274 -13.98 6.43 -31.51
N SER A 275 -14.29 5.20 -31.08
CA SER A 275 -14.16 4.00 -31.90
C SER A 275 -14.99 4.10 -33.18
N HIS A 276 -16.22 4.61 -33.08
CA HIS A 276 -17.08 4.85 -34.25
C HIS A 276 -16.50 5.91 -35.18
N LEU A 277 -16.04 7.05 -34.66
CA LEU A 277 -15.42 8.12 -35.45
C LEU A 277 -14.17 7.66 -36.19
N VAL A 278 -13.30 6.89 -35.52
CA VAL A 278 -12.10 6.31 -36.14
C VAL A 278 -12.50 5.29 -37.20
N LEU A 279 -13.47 4.42 -36.95
CA LEU A 279 -13.92 3.41 -37.92
C LEU A 279 -14.53 4.02 -39.19
N GLU A 280 -15.24 5.15 -39.08
CA GLU A 280 -15.88 5.82 -40.21
C GLU A 280 -14.95 6.69 -41.05
N SER A 281 -13.80 7.10 -40.51
CA SER A 281 -12.85 7.99 -41.19
C SER A 281 -11.58 7.27 -41.61
N SER A 282 -11.38 7.09 -42.92
CA SER A 282 -10.12 6.54 -43.47
C SER A 282 -8.89 7.34 -43.03
N PHE A 283 -9.02 8.66 -42.91
CA PHE A 283 -7.96 9.54 -42.42
C PHE A 283 -7.59 9.28 -40.96
N LEU A 284 -8.58 9.09 -40.08
CA LEU A 284 -8.30 8.81 -38.67
C LEU A 284 -7.75 7.40 -38.45
N ARG A 285 -8.08 6.43 -39.32
CA ARG A 285 -7.50 5.08 -39.26
C ARG A 285 -5.98 5.07 -39.52
N ASP A 286 -5.48 6.00 -40.30
CA ASP A 286 -4.04 6.10 -40.60
C ASP A 286 -3.27 6.87 -39.50
N LEU A 287 -3.96 7.74 -38.75
CA LEU A 287 -3.36 8.66 -37.76
C LEU A 287 -3.50 8.18 -36.31
N CYS A 288 -4.58 7.47 -36.00
CA CYS A 288 -4.88 6.97 -34.68
C CYS A 288 -4.77 5.44 -34.66
N ARG A 289 -4.15 4.87 -33.62
CA ARG A 289 -4.32 3.44 -33.33
C ARG A 289 -5.78 3.22 -32.95
N LEU A 290 -6.39 2.17 -33.49
CA LEU A 290 -7.77 1.82 -33.14
C LEU A 290 -7.82 1.56 -31.62
N PRO A 291 -8.64 2.31 -30.85
CA PRO A 291 -8.82 2.01 -29.43
C PRO A 291 -9.48 0.64 -29.28
N ASP A 292 -9.12 -0.09 -28.22
CA ASP A 292 -9.76 -1.36 -27.86
C ASP A 292 -11.28 -1.16 -27.76
N ASP A 293 -12.08 -2.04 -28.40
CA ASP A 293 -13.54 -1.90 -28.38
C ASP A 293 -14.05 -2.03 -26.94
N PRO A 294 -14.72 -1.00 -26.38
CA PRO A 294 -15.28 -1.06 -25.03
C PRO A 294 -16.15 -2.29 -24.80
N LYS A 295 -16.83 -2.78 -25.85
CA LYS A 295 -17.61 -4.02 -25.79
C LYS A 295 -16.73 -5.24 -25.46
N GLU A 296 -15.59 -5.38 -26.11
CA GLU A 296 -14.69 -6.51 -25.90
C GLU A 296 -14.06 -6.47 -24.50
N ILE A 297 -13.69 -5.28 -24.02
CA ILE A 297 -13.17 -5.10 -22.65
C ILE A 297 -14.22 -5.50 -21.61
N ILE A 298 -15.46 -5.04 -21.77
CA ILE A 298 -16.57 -5.36 -20.85
C ILE A 298 -16.85 -6.86 -20.83
N LEU A 299 -16.83 -7.52 -22.00
CA LEU A 299 -17.04 -8.96 -22.12
C LEU A 299 -15.90 -9.77 -21.47
N LYS A 300 -14.64 -9.42 -21.73
CA LYS A 300 -13.49 -10.03 -21.05
C LYS A 300 -13.57 -9.88 -19.53
N LEU A 301 -13.98 -8.72 -19.02
CA LEU A 301 -14.20 -8.51 -17.58
C LEU A 301 -15.31 -9.43 -17.02
N SER A 302 -16.35 -9.69 -17.81
CA SER A 302 -17.45 -10.57 -17.41
C SER A 302 -17.09 -12.06 -17.41
N GLU A 303 -16.07 -12.49 -18.15
CA GLU A 303 -15.54 -13.85 -18.10
C GLU A 303 -14.87 -14.14 -16.74
N HIS A 304 -14.15 -13.17 -16.17
CA HIS A 304 -13.50 -13.32 -14.87
C HIS A 304 -14.49 -13.34 -13.68
N CYS A 305 -15.71 -12.84 -13.88
CA CYS A 305 -16.78 -12.77 -12.88
C CYS A 305 -17.36 -14.16 -12.50
N THR A 306 -16.90 -15.23 -13.14
CA THR A 306 -17.23 -16.64 -12.82
C THR A 306 -16.67 -17.09 -11.46
N SER A 307 -15.56 -16.49 -11.02
CA SER A 307 -14.83 -16.93 -9.83
C SER A 307 -15.34 -16.26 -8.56
N LYS A 308 -15.34 -17.00 -7.43
CA LYS A 308 -15.80 -16.50 -6.11
C LYS A 308 -15.10 -15.21 -5.65
N GLN A 309 -13.91 -14.92 -6.16
CA GLN A 309 -13.12 -13.75 -5.78
C GLN A 309 -13.65 -12.44 -6.39
N TRP A 310 -14.60 -12.51 -7.33
CA TRP A 310 -15.16 -11.37 -8.05
C TRP A 310 -16.65 -11.13 -7.73
N GLU A 311 -17.18 -11.77 -6.67
CA GLU A 311 -18.61 -11.71 -6.29
C GLU A 311 -19.12 -10.25 -6.17
N PHE A 312 -18.34 -9.37 -5.54
CA PHE A 312 -18.70 -7.95 -5.41
C PHE A 312 -18.65 -7.19 -6.74
N THR A 313 -17.83 -7.63 -7.69
CA THR A 313 -17.76 -7.03 -9.03
C THR A 313 -18.99 -7.40 -9.86
N VAL A 314 -19.56 -8.59 -9.67
CA VAL A 314 -20.78 -9.03 -10.39
C VAL A 314 -21.93 -8.05 -10.18
N GLN A 315 -22.17 -7.62 -8.95
CA GLN A 315 -23.24 -6.66 -8.64
C GLN A 315 -23.03 -5.32 -9.36
N GLY A 316 -21.78 -4.84 -9.41
CA GLY A 316 -21.42 -3.62 -10.14
C GLY A 316 -21.61 -3.76 -11.66
N MET A 317 -21.27 -4.92 -12.22
CA MET A 317 -21.44 -5.20 -13.64
C MET A 317 -22.91 -5.31 -14.05
N ILE A 318 -23.77 -5.89 -13.20
CA ILE A 318 -25.23 -5.92 -13.43
C ILE A 318 -25.77 -4.49 -13.46
N LEU A 319 -25.39 -3.66 -12.48
CA LEU A 319 -25.80 -2.26 -12.43
C LEU A 319 -25.31 -1.48 -13.66
N LEU A 320 -24.07 -1.73 -14.10
CA LEU A 320 -23.53 -1.16 -15.34
C LEU A 320 -24.35 -1.58 -16.56
N GLY A 321 -24.69 -2.87 -16.70
CA GLY A 321 -25.53 -3.37 -17.79
C GLY A 321 -26.88 -2.65 -17.87
N PHE A 322 -27.59 -2.54 -16.74
CA PHE A 322 -28.84 -1.76 -16.69
C PHE A 322 -28.65 -0.27 -16.96
N THR A 323 -27.53 0.31 -16.54
CA THR A 323 -27.21 1.72 -16.78
C THR A 323 -26.95 1.99 -18.27
N LEU A 324 -26.24 1.09 -18.96
CA LEU A 324 -26.00 1.15 -20.40
C LEU A 324 -27.30 0.98 -21.19
N LEU A 325 -28.17 0.04 -20.79
CA LEU A 325 -29.49 -0.12 -21.38
C LEU A 325 -30.33 1.15 -21.21
N ARG A 326 -30.35 1.73 -20.00
CA ARG A 326 -31.06 2.98 -19.74
C ARG A 326 -30.50 4.14 -20.57
N ALA A 327 -29.18 4.23 -20.74
CA ALA A 327 -28.54 5.25 -21.55
C ALA A 327 -28.86 5.11 -23.05
N ALA A 328 -28.96 3.88 -23.56
CA ALA A 328 -29.40 3.61 -24.94
C ALA A 328 -30.88 3.95 -25.15
N CYS A 329 -31.73 3.72 -24.13
CA CYS A 329 -33.17 3.99 -24.17
C CYS A 329 -33.56 5.43 -23.85
N SER A 330 -32.69 6.23 -23.20
CA SER A 330 -32.97 7.62 -22.83
C SER A 330 -32.86 8.55 -24.04
N SER A 331 -33.88 8.52 -24.89
CA SER A 331 -34.16 9.61 -25.83
C SER A 331 -35.66 9.71 -26.13
N SER A 332 -36.46 10.05 -25.12
CA SER A 332 -37.80 10.65 -25.30
C SER A 332 -38.45 11.01 -23.96
N THR A 333 -37.97 12.06 -23.26
CA THR A 333 -38.80 12.98 -22.44
C THR A 333 -37.91 14.05 -21.82
N GLY A 334 -38.31 15.32 -21.96
CA GLY A 334 -37.43 16.48 -21.87
C GLY A 334 -36.84 16.79 -20.49
N SER A 335 -35.68 17.43 -20.50
CA SER A 335 -35.32 18.44 -19.49
C SER A 335 -34.37 19.47 -20.08
N THR A 336 -34.71 20.71 -19.81
CA THR A 336 -34.02 21.96 -20.07
C THR A 336 -32.53 21.92 -19.71
N VAL A 337 -31.66 21.97 -20.72
CA VAL A 337 -30.27 22.43 -20.55
C VAL A 337 -30.27 23.95 -20.71
N ASN A 338 -29.74 24.60 -19.68
CA ASN A 338 -29.63 26.04 -19.50
C ASN A 338 -29.30 26.82 -20.79
N LYS A 339 -30.17 27.78 -21.11
CA LYS A 339 -29.91 28.90 -21.99
C LYS A 339 -28.90 29.84 -21.31
N SER A 340 -27.61 29.60 -21.51
CA SER A 340 -26.58 30.62 -21.28
C SER A 340 -25.30 30.31 -22.05
N SER A 341 -25.36 30.47 -23.37
CA SER A 341 -24.21 30.80 -24.21
C SER A 341 -24.77 31.18 -25.58
N GLY A 342 -24.78 32.49 -25.84
CA GLY A 342 -25.37 33.06 -27.03
C GLY A 342 -24.53 32.80 -28.28
N ARG A 343 -25.25 32.54 -29.37
CA ARG A 343 -24.82 32.69 -30.78
C ARG A 343 -23.68 31.76 -31.23
N LEU A 344 -24.08 30.54 -31.60
CA LEU A 344 -23.66 29.85 -32.83
C LEU A 344 -24.56 28.60 -33.05
N SER A 345 -25.87 28.82 -33.06
CA SER A 345 -26.88 27.76 -33.24
C SER A 345 -27.82 28.10 -34.38
N LYS A 346 -27.29 28.06 -35.61
CA LYS A 346 -28.07 27.96 -36.86
C LYS A 346 -27.08 27.67 -38.00
N SER A 347 -26.71 26.39 -38.18
CA SER A 347 -26.35 25.76 -39.49
C SER A 347 -25.49 24.48 -39.41
N LEU A 348 -25.35 23.78 -38.28
CA LEU A 348 -24.66 22.47 -38.27
C LEU A 348 -25.53 21.26 -37.88
N SER A 349 -26.84 21.38 -38.07
CA SER A 349 -27.77 20.25 -37.95
C SER A 349 -28.13 19.73 -39.32
N THR A 350 -27.30 18.85 -39.87
CA THR A 350 -27.60 17.72 -40.78
C THR A 350 -26.28 17.26 -41.41
N SER A 351 -25.49 16.47 -40.67
CA SER A 351 -24.56 15.56 -41.35
C SER A 351 -25.39 14.45 -42.01
N PRO A 352 -25.01 13.93 -43.19
CA PRO A 352 -25.81 12.97 -43.95
C PRO A 352 -25.69 11.52 -43.44
N PHE A 353 -25.07 11.32 -42.28
CA PHE A 353 -24.81 9.99 -41.74
C PHE A 353 -25.93 9.62 -40.76
N GLN A 354 -26.78 8.67 -41.17
CA GLN A 354 -27.77 8.00 -40.33
C GLN A 354 -27.07 7.10 -39.28
N THR A 355 -26.35 7.69 -38.32
CA THR A 355 -25.42 6.95 -37.42
C THR A 355 -25.78 6.95 -35.94
N HIS A 356 -26.83 7.68 -35.54
CA HIS A 356 -27.29 7.63 -34.15
C HIS A 356 -27.92 6.28 -33.78
N ASP A 357 -28.54 5.57 -34.73
CA ASP A 357 -29.18 4.27 -34.48
C ASP A 357 -28.17 3.12 -34.38
N THR A 358 -27.06 3.17 -35.12
CA THR A 358 -25.99 2.16 -35.07
C THR A 358 -25.21 2.23 -33.76
N LEU A 359 -24.89 3.43 -33.27
CA LEU A 359 -24.24 3.63 -31.98
C LEU A 359 -25.13 3.18 -30.81
N LYS A 360 -26.42 3.58 -30.83
CA LYS A 360 -27.40 3.14 -29.82
C LYS A 360 -27.58 1.62 -29.83
N SER A 361 -27.66 1.01 -31.01
CA SER A 361 -27.72 -0.45 -31.15
C SER A 361 -26.48 -1.13 -30.57
N ARG A 362 -25.27 -0.61 -30.81
CA ARG A 362 -24.03 -1.16 -30.22
C ARG A 362 -24.00 -1.06 -28.69
N ILE A 363 -24.43 0.07 -28.12
CA ILE A 363 -24.50 0.26 -26.65
C ILE A 363 -25.55 -0.69 -26.04
N LEU A 364 -26.73 -0.79 -26.68
CA LEU A 364 -27.80 -1.68 -26.25
C LEU A 364 -27.39 -3.15 -26.31
N CYS A 365 -26.79 -3.59 -27.42
CA CYS A 365 -26.24 -4.95 -27.55
C CYS A 365 -25.15 -5.21 -26.51
N SER A 366 -24.28 -4.25 -26.22
CA SER A 366 -23.23 -4.43 -25.20
C SER A 366 -23.82 -4.60 -23.79
N GLY A 367 -24.87 -3.83 -23.45
CA GLY A 367 -25.59 -4.00 -22.18
C GLY A 367 -26.34 -5.34 -22.09
N LEU A 368 -27.00 -5.75 -23.17
CA LEU A 368 -27.70 -7.04 -23.25
C LEU A 368 -26.73 -8.22 -23.19
N ASP A 369 -25.65 -8.20 -23.98
CA ASP A 369 -24.66 -9.28 -24.03
C ASP A 369 -23.98 -9.45 -22.68
N LEU A 370 -23.65 -8.34 -21.99
CA LEU A 370 -23.10 -8.36 -20.64
C LEU A 370 -24.06 -9.04 -19.64
N LEU A 371 -25.33 -8.61 -19.61
CA LEU A 371 -26.33 -9.19 -18.71
C LEU A 371 -26.56 -10.67 -19.04
N LEU A 372 -26.70 -11.02 -20.31
CA LEU A 372 -26.85 -12.40 -20.76
C LEU A 372 -25.67 -13.25 -20.34
N HIS A 373 -24.44 -12.76 -20.48
CA HIS A 373 -23.25 -13.49 -20.06
C HIS A 373 -23.24 -13.73 -18.54
N ILE A 374 -23.47 -12.70 -17.73
CA ILE A 374 -23.50 -12.82 -16.27
C ILE A 374 -24.65 -13.72 -15.79
N PHE A 375 -25.84 -13.58 -16.36
CA PHE A 375 -27.01 -14.38 -15.98
C PHE A 375 -26.92 -15.84 -16.44
N LYS A 376 -26.27 -16.11 -17.57
CA LYS A 376 -26.02 -17.48 -18.05
C LYS A 376 -25.00 -18.21 -17.18
N VAL A 377 -24.11 -17.47 -16.52
CA VAL A 377 -22.91 -18.02 -15.88
C VAL A 377 -23.04 -18.14 -14.36
N SER A 378 -23.68 -17.20 -13.65
CA SER A 378 -23.57 -17.20 -12.18
C SER A 378 -24.87 -17.22 -11.37
N TYR A 379 -25.99 -16.62 -11.75
CA TYR A 379 -27.14 -16.55 -10.82
C TYR A 379 -28.51 -16.33 -11.49
N PHE A 380 -29.08 -17.37 -12.10
CA PHE A 380 -30.52 -17.37 -12.42
C PHE A 380 -31.38 -17.31 -11.13
N THR A 381 -30.88 -17.87 -10.03
CA THR A 381 -31.57 -17.96 -8.74
C THR A 381 -31.61 -16.63 -7.96
N PHE A 382 -30.58 -15.79 -8.06
CA PHE A 382 -30.55 -14.47 -7.38
C PHE A 382 -31.42 -13.44 -8.12
N PHE A 383 -31.52 -13.53 -9.45
CA PHE A 383 -32.42 -12.71 -10.26
C PHE A 383 -33.89 -12.99 -9.94
N MET A 384 -34.26 -14.26 -9.70
CA MET A 384 -35.60 -14.61 -9.20
C MET A 384 -35.85 -14.03 -7.79
N LEU A 385 -34.87 -14.10 -6.87
CA LEU A 385 -35.03 -13.52 -5.54
C LEU A 385 -35.18 -11.99 -5.54
N LEU A 386 -34.50 -11.28 -6.44
CA LEU A 386 -34.62 -9.82 -6.56
C LEU A 386 -35.95 -9.37 -7.20
N LEU A 387 -36.51 -10.16 -8.12
CA LEU A 387 -37.81 -9.89 -8.75
C LEU A 387 -39.00 -10.19 -7.83
N PHE A 388 -38.84 -11.03 -6.81
CA PHE A 388 -39.90 -11.38 -5.86
C PHE A 388 -39.88 -10.54 -4.56
N TYR A 389 -38.89 -9.66 -4.37
CA TYR A 389 -38.75 -8.80 -3.17
C TYR A 389 -38.78 -7.29 -3.45
N SER A 390 -39.15 -6.87 -4.67
CA SER A 390 -39.67 -5.51 -4.95
C SER A 390 -41.18 -5.58 -5.08
#